data_AF-A0A1Y3NBD0-F1
#
_entry.id   AF-A0A1Y3NBD0-F1
#
_cell.length_a   1.000
_cell.length_b   1.000
_cell.length_c   1.000
_cell.angle_alpha   90.00
_cell.angle_beta   90.00
_cell.angle_gamma   90.00
#
_symmetry.space_group_name_H-M   'P 1'
#
loop_
_entity.id
_entity.type
_entity.pdbx_description
1 polymer ?
#
loop_
_entity_poly.entity_id
_entity_poly.type
_entity_poly.pdbx_seq_one_letter_code
_entity_poly.pdbx_strand_id
1 'polypeptide(L)'
;MTDEMKYVNNTYVKCENNECSFVNENNIVEKPYSKCDPDKDDEFFYVTLKKNKKDLRICFNGNLLEFSKPGTTVNKLIDVNSDINNSRRDSSQFKLLTITEDSILELDISQLKNTTYLFDSGVYTVMNYGDNIEINKVELNGVQAFMTDENGLDVLLTNDDFLEDMTNSYSKVRVFYCEDNECNISTGYIKYKEEAKNQYRVAKCDFGYCTYMYLTIGCNSNANVYYNDGLYFCYNNGKMNFNDEKKIEENRVNYVFNITASSQTYFNLYMTDENANIIALSIQGGNYYYDGDNYGDRMFCRESKNGSICEKISKPGYYFNDGSLESNKLIYCDGEVNDYQYNNCEIQEVDNGIFRNSDNSDVIECTDSECQVVDLGSQCIDDNKWRIIKNSKTNDLKYCRVDYGKDETNNSDDKIYSTSFPDNIKYYKIKNINAKTSSYPEMFSGGDYILIKVDQYSLTRYLT
;
A
#
# COMPACT_ATOMS: atom_id res chain seq x y z
N MET A 1 47.48 -47.16 -14.74
CA MET A 1 46.17 -46.52 -14.96
C MET A 1 45.41 -46.67 -13.65
N THR A 2 45.47 -45.65 -12.81
CA THR A 2 44.63 -45.51 -11.63
C THR A 2 43.36 -44.81 -12.10
N ASP A 3 42.25 -45.54 -12.15
CA ASP A 3 40.94 -44.93 -12.30
C ASP A 3 40.69 -44.07 -11.06
N GLU A 4 40.73 -42.76 -11.24
CA GLU A 4 40.19 -41.81 -10.28
C GLU A 4 38.68 -42.06 -10.19
N MET A 5 38.24 -42.66 -9.07
CA MET A 5 36.84 -42.56 -8.66
C MET A 5 36.52 -41.08 -8.47
N LYS A 6 35.98 -40.45 -9.53
CA LYS A 6 35.24 -39.21 -9.42
C LYS A 6 34.04 -39.49 -8.51
N TYR A 7 34.14 -39.06 -7.25
CA TYR A 7 32.99 -38.88 -6.39
C TYR A 7 32.06 -37.88 -7.09
N VAL A 8 30.98 -38.38 -7.69
CA VAL A 8 29.89 -37.52 -8.14
C VAL A 8 29.20 -37.03 -6.88
N ASN A 9 29.35 -35.74 -6.59
CA ASN A 9 28.79 -35.12 -5.40
C ASN A 9 27.30 -34.85 -5.67
N ASN A 10 26.49 -35.91 -5.65
CA ASN A 10 25.06 -35.86 -5.96
C ASN A 10 24.35 -34.96 -4.93
N THR A 11 24.13 -33.70 -5.31
CA THR A 11 23.68 -32.66 -4.37
C THR A 11 22.14 -32.58 -4.28
N TYR A 12 21.40 -33.15 -5.25
CA TYR A 12 19.94 -33.00 -5.34
C TYR A 12 19.21 -34.30 -5.72
N VAL A 13 17.97 -34.44 -5.22
CA VAL A 13 17.10 -35.60 -5.45
C VAL A 13 15.76 -35.10 -6.01
N LYS A 14 15.29 -35.75 -7.08
CA LYS A 14 13.95 -35.56 -7.65
C LYS A 14 13.12 -36.80 -7.35
N CYS A 15 11.91 -36.62 -6.85
CA CYS A 15 10.97 -37.72 -6.60
C CYS A 15 9.68 -37.50 -7.38
N GLU A 16 9.24 -38.51 -8.14
CA GLU A 16 7.99 -38.53 -8.89
C GLU A 16 7.34 -39.91 -8.74
N ASN A 17 6.04 -39.98 -8.48
CA ASN A 17 5.28 -41.23 -8.41
C ASN A 17 5.91 -42.31 -7.49
N ASN A 18 6.42 -41.91 -6.32
CA ASN A 18 7.14 -42.75 -5.36
C ASN A 18 8.51 -43.28 -5.82
N GLU A 19 9.03 -42.82 -6.96
CA GLU A 19 10.38 -43.12 -7.42
C GLU A 19 11.26 -41.88 -7.25
N CYS A 20 12.42 -42.04 -6.61
CA CYS A 20 13.39 -40.97 -6.44
C CYS A 20 14.65 -41.26 -7.24
N SER A 21 15.15 -40.24 -7.95
CA SER A 21 16.39 -40.30 -8.70
C SER A 21 17.28 -39.11 -8.37
N PHE A 22 18.59 -39.33 -8.42
CA PHE A 22 19.53 -38.22 -8.33
C PHE A 22 19.46 -37.35 -9.58
N VAL A 23 19.48 -36.05 -9.37
CA VAL A 23 19.55 -35.10 -10.48
C VAL A 23 20.92 -35.23 -11.14
N ASN A 24 20.92 -35.61 -12.42
CA ASN A 24 22.15 -35.71 -13.20
C ASN A 24 22.70 -34.29 -13.45
N GLU A 25 23.95 -34.03 -13.05
CA GLU A 25 24.61 -32.74 -13.29
C GLU A 25 24.63 -32.35 -14.79
N ASN A 26 24.61 -33.34 -15.70
CA ASN A 26 24.53 -33.08 -17.14
C ASN A 26 23.19 -32.49 -17.59
N ASN A 27 22.14 -32.59 -16.77
CA ASN A 27 20.82 -31.99 -17.04
C ASN A 27 20.73 -30.55 -16.50
N ILE A 28 21.79 -30.05 -15.84
CA ILE A 28 21.88 -28.67 -15.37
C ILE A 28 22.36 -27.81 -16.53
N VAL A 29 21.50 -26.90 -16.99
CA VAL A 29 21.80 -25.99 -18.09
C VAL A 29 22.31 -24.67 -17.51
N GLU A 30 23.55 -24.30 -17.83
CA GLU A 30 24.04 -22.95 -17.56
C GLU A 30 23.35 -21.95 -18.53
N LYS A 31 22.18 -21.40 -18.13
CA LYS A 31 21.52 -20.31 -18.86
C LYS A 31 21.95 -18.94 -18.29
N PRO A 32 22.26 -17.93 -19.13
CA PRO A 32 22.45 -16.57 -18.67
C PRO A 32 21.11 -15.97 -18.21
N TYR A 33 21.00 -15.72 -16.90
CA TYR A 33 19.99 -14.96 -16.14
C TYR A 33 18.55 -14.86 -16.67
N SER A 34 17.61 -15.24 -15.78
CA SER A 34 16.30 -14.61 -15.51
C SER A 34 15.02 -15.08 -16.20
N LYS A 35 15.02 -16.03 -17.15
CA LYS A 35 13.75 -16.47 -17.77
C LYS A 35 13.68 -17.99 -17.99
N CYS A 36 12.60 -18.58 -17.50
CA CYS A 36 12.12 -19.87 -17.97
C CYS A 36 11.32 -19.60 -19.25
N ASP A 37 11.50 -20.45 -20.26
CA ASP A 37 10.78 -20.39 -21.53
C ASP A 37 9.50 -21.22 -21.38
N PRO A 38 8.31 -20.61 -21.21
CA PRO A 38 7.07 -21.34 -20.97
C PRO A 38 6.70 -22.29 -22.12
N ASP A 39 7.24 -22.08 -23.33
CA ASP A 39 6.94 -22.92 -24.50
C ASP A 39 7.92 -24.11 -24.67
N LYS A 40 8.96 -24.19 -23.83
CA LYS A 40 10.03 -25.22 -23.95
C LYS A 40 10.42 -25.88 -22.64
N ASP A 41 10.15 -25.22 -21.52
CA ASP A 41 10.53 -25.65 -20.18
C ASP A 41 9.29 -26.27 -19.46
N ASP A 42 8.53 -27.12 -20.17
CA ASP A 42 7.43 -27.94 -19.65
C ASP A 42 7.91 -29.02 -18.65
N GLU A 43 9.22 -29.28 -18.64
CA GLU A 43 9.88 -30.24 -17.77
C GLU A 43 10.86 -29.51 -16.83
N PHE A 44 10.98 -30.00 -15.60
CA PHE A 44 11.91 -29.48 -14.59
C PHE A 44 13.34 -29.36 -15.16
N PHE A 45 13.81 -28.13 -15.42
CA PHE A 45 15.22 -27.87 -15.75
C PHE A 45 15.91 -27.05 -14.65
N TYR A 46 17.16 -27.41 -14.42
CA TYR A 46 18.01 -26.84 -13.38
C TYR A 46 18.90 -25.75 -13.97
N VAL A 47 18.91 -24.57 -13.34
CA VAL A 47 19.74 -23.43 -13.76
C VAL A 47 20.71 -23.08 -12.65
N THR A 48 22.00 -22.91 -12.98
CA THR A 48 23.03 -22.40 -12.07
C THR A 48 23.51 -21.01 -12.51
N LEU A 49 23.64 -20.09 -11.54
CA LEU A 49 24.14 -18.73 -11.81
C LEU A 49 25.66 -18.63 -11.55
N LYS A 50 26.46 -18.74 -12.63
CA LYS A 50 27.93 -18.55 -12.70
C LYS A 50 28.80 -19.54 -11.91
N LYS A 51 29.98 -19.84 -12.49
CA LYS A 51 31.05 -20.78 -12.08
C LYS A 51 31.45 -20.88 -10.60
N ASN A 52 31.07 -19.96 -9.71
CA ASN A 52 31.59 -19.89 -8.33
C ASN A 52 30.53 -19.81 -7.21
N LYS A 53 29.21 -19.90 -7.50
CA LYS A 53 28.17 -20.07 -6.46
C LYS A 53 27.10 -21.07 -6.92
N LYS A 54 26.86 -22.08 -6.10
CA LYS A 54 25.87 -23.15 -6.33
C LYS A 54 24.46 -22.68 -5.92
N ASP A 55 23.90 -21.71 -6.62
CA ASP A 55 22.49 -21.34 -6.42
C ASP A 55 21.67 -22.10 -7.48
N LEU A 56 21.15 -23.27 -7.10
CA LEU A 56 20.26 -24.07 -7.95
C LEU A 56 18.90 -23.38 -8.03
N ARG A 57 18.43 -23.13 -9.24
CA ARG A 57 17.07 -22.67 -9.51
C ARG A 57 16.35 -23.67 -10.39
N ILE A 58 15.04 -23.76 -10.23
CA ILE A 58 14.19 -24.74 -10.91
C ILE A 58 13.20 -23.98 -11.80
N CYS A 59 13.17 -24.31 -13.09
CA CYS A 59 12.08 -23.87 -13.96
C CYS A 59 10.93 -24.88 -13.89
N PHE A 60 9.73 -24.38 -13.62
CA PHE A 60 8.52 -25.18 -13.52
C PHE A 60 7.35 -24.44 -14.18
N ASN A 61 6.86 -24.95 -15.31
CA ASN A 61 5.77 -24.34 -16.09
C ASN A 61 6.02 -22.83 -16.34
N GLY A 62 7.20 -22.50 -16.87
CA GLY A 62 7.59 -21.10 -17.11
C GLY A 62 7.89 -20.27 -15.86
N ASN A 63 7.76 -20.81 -14.65
CA ASN A 63 8.05 -20.10 -13.40
C ASN A 63 9.44 -20.48 -12.87
N LEU A 64 10.22 -19.47 -12.48
CA LEU A 64 11.52 -19.67 -11.82
C LEU A 64 11.31 -19.82 -10.31
N LEU A 65 11.71 -20.96 -9.78
CA LEU A 65 11.64 -21.32 -8.37
C LEU A 65 13.03 -21.37 -7.76
N GLU A 66 13.13 -20.90 -6.52
CA GLU A 66 14.34 -20.89 -5.72
C GLU A 66 14.00 -21.49 -4.36
N PHE A 67 14.95 -22.23 -3.76
CA PHE A 67 14.81 -22.64 -2.37
C PHE A 67 14.69 -21.40 -1.48
N SER A 68 13.91 -21.52 -0.41
CA SER A 68 13.72 -20.41 0.51
C SER A 68 14.98 -20.20 1.36
N LYS A 69 15.00 -19.10 2.12
CA LYS A 69 16.09 -18.85 3.08
C LYS A 69 16.03 -19.88 4.22
N PRO A 70 17.16 -20.11 4.93
CA PRO A 70 17.16 -20.98 6.10
C PRO A 70 16.08 -20.65 7.13
N GLY A 71 15.40 -21.68 7.61
CA GLY A 71 14.31 -21.54 8.59
C GLY A 71 13.05 -20.84 8.07
N THR A 72 12.88 -20.66 6.76
CA THR A 72 11.65 -20.10 6.16
C THR A 72 10.88 -21.14 5.37
N THR A 73 9.58 -20.95 5.25
CA THR A 73 8.68 -21.75 4.42
C THR A 73 7.81 -20.80 3.62
N VAL A 74 7.75 -21.01 2.32
CA VAL A 74 6.97 -20.19 1.39
C VAL A 74 6.02 -21.10 0.64
N ASN A 75 4.73 -20.80 0.70
CA ASN A 75 3.73 -21.46 -0.12
C ASN A 75 3.47 -20.61 -1.36
N LYS A 76 3.60 -21.20 -2.54
CA LYS A 76 3.47 -20.51 -3.83
C LYS A 76 2.42 -21.19 -4.68
N LEU A 77 1.45 -20.43 -5.14
CA LEU A 77 0.45 -20.88 -6.10
C LEU A 77 0.93 -20.53 -7.52
N ILE A 78 1.03 -21.53 -8.37
CA ILE A 78 1.49 -21.41 -9.76
C ILE A 78 0.34 -21.70 -10.69
N ASP A 79 0.08 -20.78 -11.61
CA ASP A 79 -0.83 -20.99 -12.73
C ASP A 79 -0.13 -21.85 -13.79
N VAL A 80 -0.69 -23.03 -14.07
CA VAL A 80 -0.15 -23.98 -15.04
C VAL A 80 -0.71 -23.76 -16.45
N ASN A 81 -1.70 -22.87 -16.64
CA ASN A 81 -2.37 -22.71 -17.92
C ASN A 81 -2.47 -21.21 -18.28
N SER A 82 -1.58 -20.75 -19.15
CA SER A 82 -1.40 -19.33 -19.52
C SER A 82 -2.50 -18.73 -20.40
N ASP A 83 -3.70 -19.32 -20.47
CA ASP A 83 -4.84 -18.76 -21.19
C ASP A 83 -5.43 -17.57 -20.40
N ILE A 84 -4.87 -16.38 -20.68
CA ILE A 84 -5.07 -15.09 -20.02
C ILE A 84 -6.55 -14.61 -19.98
N ASN A 85 -7.50 -15.25 -20.66
CA ASN A 85 -8.84 -14.70 -20.91
C ASN A 85 -10.04 -15.40 -20.25
N ASN A 86 -9.86 -16.36 -19.34
CA ASN A 86 -11.00 -16.98 -18.63
C ASN A 86 -11.06 -16.59 -17.15
N SER A 87 -12.17 -15.96 -16.77
CA SER A 87 -12.51 -15.55 -15.39
C SER A 87 -13.05 -16.69 -14.51
N ARG A 88 -13.18 -17.90 -15.06
CA ARG A 88 -13.43 -19.13 -14.30
C ARG A 88 -12.27 -20.09 -14.54
N ARG A 89 -11.50 -20.34 -13.50
CA ARG A 89 -10.32 -21.21 -13.54
C ARG A 89 -10.61 -22.49 -12.77
N ASP A 90 -10.41 -23.61 -13.45
CA ASP A 90 -10.62 -24.96 -12.90
C ASP A 90 -9.39 -25.39 -12.08
N SER A 91 -9.58 -26.31 -11.13
CA SER A 91 -8.54 -26.75 -10.19
C SER A 91 -7.33 -27.38 -10.88
N SER A 92 -7.49 -27.91 -12.10
CA SER A 92 -6.40 -28.44 -12.92
C SER A 92 -5.43 -27.37 -13.43
N GLN A 93 -5.75 -26.08 -13.26
CA GLN A 93 -4.96 -24.94 -13.74
C GLN A 93 -4.04 -24.36 -12.69
N PHE A 94 -4.03 -24.88 -11.46
CA PHE A 94 -3.10 -24.43 -10.44
C PHE A 94 -2.28 -25.56 -9.85
N LYS A 95 -1.07 -25.22 -9.40
CA LYS A 95 -0.23 -26.07 -8.55
C LYS A 95 0.20 -25.27 -7.33
N LEU A 96 -0.02 -25.84 -6.15
CA LEU A 96 0.42 -25.26 -4.89
C LEU A 96 1.73 -25.93 -4.50
N LEU A 97 2.77 -25.14 -4.31
CA LEU A 97 4.08 -25.61 -3.89
C LEU A 97 4.43 -25.09 -2.51
N THR A 98 4.95 -25.95 -1.65
CA THR A 98 5.65 -25.57 -0.42
C THR A 98 7.14 -25.60 -0.66
N ILE A 99 7.79 -24.46 -0.45
CA ILE A 99 9.20 -24.22 -0.69
C ILE A 99 9.87 -23.97 0.66
N THR A 100 10.93 -24.74 0.93
CA THR A 100 11.79 -24.63 2.12
C THR A 100 13.24 -24.43 1.66
N GLU A 101 14.18 -24.35 2.61
CA GLU A 101 15.62 -24.25 2.28
C GLU A 101 16.17 -25.51 1.60
N ASP A 102 15.54 -26.67 1.84
CA ASP A 102 16.03 -27.98 1.40
C ASP A 102 15.06 -28.73 0.48
N SER A 103 13.82 -28.25 0.30
CA SER A 103 12.80 -28.96 -0.48
C SER A 103 11.81 -28.03 -1.19
N ILE A 104 11.31 -28.51 -2.32
CA ILE A 104 10.15 -27.96 -3.04
C ILE A 104 9.17 -29.12 -3.22
N LEU A 105 7.99 -29.01 -2.61
CA LEU A 105 7.00 -30.08 -2.54
C LEU A 105 5.67 -29.57 -3.12
N GLU A 106 5.02 -30.37 -3.95
CA GLU A 106 3.65 -30.09 -4.41
C GLU A 106 2.65 -30.50 -3.33
N LEU A 107 1.77 -29.57 -2.95
CA LEU A 107 0.65 -29.81 -2.05
C LEU A 107 -0.62 -30.11 -2.83
N ASP A 108 -1.41 -31.01 -2.28
CA ASP A 108 -2.71 -31.37 -2.82
C ASP A 108 -3.74 -30.26 -2.60
N ILE A 109 -4.04 -29.51 -3.65
CA ILE A 109 -5.01 -28.40 -3.64
C ILE A 109 -6.41 -28.91 -3.24
N SER A 110 -6.74 -30.18 -3.49
CA SER A 110 -8.06 -30.75 -3.16
C SER A 110 -8.36 -30.71 -1.64
N GLN A 111 -7.34 -30.54 -0.81
CA GLN A 111 -7.44 -30.50 0.64
C GLN A 111 -7.64 -29.08 1.20
N LEU A 112 -7.60 -28.05 0.36
CA LEU A 112 -7.83 -26.67 0.80
C LEU A 112 -9.28 -26.49 1.26
N LYS A 113 -9.46 -25.72 2.34
CA LYS A 113 -10.77 -25.40 2.90
C LYS A 113 -11.32 -24.13 2.24
N ASN A 114 -12.62 -23.91 2.40
CA ASN A 114 -13.28 -22.70 1.89
C ASN A 114 -12.88 -21.51 2.76
N THR A 115 -11.89 -20.73 2.32
CA THR A 115 -11.38 -19.55 3.03
C THR A 115 -10.45 -18.73 2.12
N THR A 116 -9.84 -17.69 2.68
CA THR A 116 -8.85 -16.84 2.03
C THR A 116 -7.45 -17.20 2.51
N TYR A 117 -6.53 -17.42 1.58
CA TYR A 117 -5.15 -17.81 1.81
C TYR A 117 -4.17 -16.75 1.32
N LEU A 118 -2.99 -16.70 1.94
CA LEU A 118 -1.83 -15.97 1.45
C LEU A 118 -0.81 -16.92 0.82
N PHE A 119 -0.48 -16.70 -0.45
CA PHE A 119 0.53 -17.45 -1.20
C PHE A 119 1.54 -16.48 -1.84
N ASP A 120 2.82 -16.56 -1.44
CA ASP A 120 3.93 -15.78 -1.99
C ASP A 120 3.59 -14.28 -2.17
N SER A 121 3.09 -13.66 -1.09
CA SER A 121 2.54 -12.28 -0.99
C SER A 121 1.17 -12.01 -1.62
N GLY A 122 0.67 -12.86 -2.52
CA GLY A 122 -0.66 -12.71 -3.12
C GLY A 122 -1.76 -13.34 -2.27
N VAL A 123 -2.93 -12.69 -2.24
CA VAL A 123 -4.11 -13.18 -1.50
C VAL A 123 -5.11 -13.83 -2.45
N TYR A 124 -5.65 -14.99 -2.04
CA TYR A 124 -6.55 -15.79 -2.86
C TYR A 124 -7.72 -16.32 -2.04
N THR A 125 -8.95 -16.17 -2.53
CA THR A 125 -10.10 -16.92 -2.03
C THR A 125 -10.16 -18.28 -2.70
N VAL A 126 -10.43 -19.31 -1.89
CA VAL A 126 -10.57 -20.69 -2.34
C VAL A 126 -11.99 -21.15 -2.01
N MET A 127 -12.69 -21.67 -3.02
CA MET A 127 -13.99 -22.33 -2.86
C MET A 127 -13.88 -23.77 -3.35
N ASN A 128 -13.90 -24.71 -2.41
CA ASN A 128 -13.84 -26.14 -2.63
C ASN A 128 -15.25 -26.75 -2.58
N TYR A 129 -15.65 -27.34 -3.71
CA TYR A 129 -16.93 -28.02 -3.89
C TYR A 129 -16.77 -29.55 -3.95
N GLY A 130 -15.64 -30.08 -3.47
CA GLY A 130 -15.27 -31.49 -3.53
C GLY A 130 -14.51 -31.81 -4.82
N ASP A 131 -15.23 -31.99 -5.92
CA ASP A 131 -14.64 -32.39 -7.20
C ASP A 131 -14.04 -31.19 -7.97
N ASN A 132 -14.44 -29.97 -7.62
CA ASN A 132 -14.00 -28.73 -8.27
C ASN A 132 -13.53 -27.72 -7.21
N ILE A 133 -12.45 -27.02 -7.53
CA ILE A 133 -11.94 -25.91 -6.72
C ILE A 133 -11.84 -24.66 -7.57
N GLU A 134 -12.43 -23.58 -7.08
CA GLU A 134 -12.31 -22.25 -7.65
C GLU A 134 -11.32 -21.43 -6.81
N ILE A 135 -10.31 -20.86 -7.45
CA ILE A 135 -9.30 -20.02 -6.79
C ILE A 135 -9.29 -18.64 -7.48
N ASN A 136 -9.60 -17.61 -6.71
CA ASN A 136 -9.68 -16.23 -7.21
C ASN A 136 -8.73 -15.34 -6.42
N LYS A 137 -7.92 -14.55 -7.14
CA LYS A 137 -7.08 -13.52 -6.51
C LYS A 137 -7.97 -12.42 -5.92
N VAL A 138 -7.61 -11.91 -4.75
CA VAL A 138 -8.36 -10.88 -4.04
C VAL A 138 -7.48 -9.68 -3.74
N GLU A 139 -8.03 -8.50 -3.99
CA GLU A 139 -7.45 -7.22 -3.59
C GLU A 139 -7.82 -6.93 -2.14
N LEU A 140 -6.80 -6.93 -1.28
CA LEU A 140 -6.91 -6.46 0.09
C LEU A 140 -6.04 -5.21 0.25
N ASN A 141 -6.57 -4.22 0.97
CA ASN A 141 -5.86 -3.01 1.32
C ASN A 141 -5.77 -2.87 2.85
N GLY A 142 -4.70 -2.25 3.32
CA GLY A 142 -4.48 -1.98 4.74
C GLY A 142 -3.94 -3.17 5.52
N VAL A 143 -4.19 -3.16 6.83
CA VAL A 143 -3.60 -4.11 7.77
C VAL A 143 -4.44 -5.39 7.86
N GLN A 144 -3.78 -6.54 7.71
CA GLN A 144 -4.39 -7.87 7.74
C GLN A 144 -3.62 -8.80 8.67
N ALA A 145 -4.29 -9.83 9.20
CA ALA A 145 -3.64 -10.86 10.01
C ALA A 145 -3.92 -12.24 9.41
N PHE A 146 -2.89 -13.06 9.32
CA PHE A 146 -2.98 -14.42 8.83
C PHE A 146 -2.49 -15.40 9.88
N MET A 147 -3.20 -16.50 10.07
CA MET A 147 -2.85 -17.57 10.98
C MET A 147 -2.38 -18.79 10.19
N THR A 148 -1.22 -19.33 10.55
CA THR A 148 -0.71 -20.56 9.95
C THR A 148 -1.50 -21.78 10.47
N ASP A 149 -2.10 -22.53 9.54
CA ASP A 149 -2.88 -23.73 9.85
C ASP A 149 -2.01 -24.98 10.10
N GLU A 150 -2.64 -26.14 10.26
CA GLU A 150 -1.96 -27.41 10.51
C GLU A 150 -1.14 -27.91 9.31
N ASN A 151 -1.45 -27.45 8.11
CA ASN A 151 -0.74 -27.76 6.87
C ASN A 151 0.38 -26.76 6.57
N GLY A 152 0.59 -25.78 7.46
CA GLY A 152 1.60 -24.74 7.25
C GLY A 152 1.16 -23.66 6.26
N LEU A 153 -0.14 -23.53 5.99
CA LEU A 153 -0.71 -22.52 5.09
C LEU A 153 -1.20 -21.31 5.88
N ASP A 154 -1.00 -20.12 5.32
CA ASP A 154 -1.46 -18.88 5.95
C ASP A 154 -2.90 -18.56 5.55
N VAL A 155 -3.80 -18.58 6.54
CA VAL A 155 -5.23 -18.33 6.39
C VAL A 155 -5.59 -16.96 6.96
N LEU A 156 -6.33 -16.15 6.22
CA LEU A 156 -6.79 -14.83 6.68
C LEU A 156 -7.70 -14.98 7.91
N LEU A 157 -7.41 -14.21 8.96
CA LEU A 157 -8.30 -14.08 10.10
C LEU A 157 -9.45 -13.12 9.79
N THR A 158 -10.66 -13.54 10.10
CA THR A 158 -11.89 -12.75 10.05
C THR A 158 -12.15 -12.08 11.39
N ASN A 159 -13.11 -11.15 11.41
CA ASN A 159 -13.54 -10.53 12.67
C ASN A 159 -14.12 -11.54 13.67
N ASP A 160 -14.81 -12.56 13.18
CA ASP A 160 -15.40 -13.58 14.04
C ASP A 160 -14.33 -14.42 14.74
N ASP A 161 -13.19 -14.67 14.08
CA ASP A 161 -12.05 -15.39 14.68
C ASP A 161 -11.49 -14.66 15.92
N PHE A 162 -11.50 -13.32 15.92
CA PHE A 162 -11.09 -12.53 17.07
C PHE A 162 -12.07 -12.56 18.25
N LEU A 163 -13.29 -13.07 18.03
CA LEU A 163 -14.31 -13.29 19.07
C LEU A 163 -14.22 -14.70 19.69
N GLU A 164 -13.37 -15.58 19.15
CA GLU A 164 -13.10 -16.94 19.63
C GLU A 164 -11.83 -16.99 20.51
N ASP A 165 -11.69 -18.06 21.31
CA ASP A 165 -10.50 -18.23 22.15
C ASP A 165 -9.25 -18.52 21.30
N MET A 166 -8.32 -17.57 21.25
CA MET A 166 -7.06 -17.73 20.53
C MET A 166 -5.85 -17.96 21.46
N THR A 167 -6.08 -18.28 22.74
CA THR A 167 -5.02 -18.43 23.74
C THR A 167 -3.93 -19.43 23.33
N ASN A 168 -4.28 -20.46 22.55
CA ASN A 168 -3.33 -21.48 22.08
C ASN A 168 -2.89 -21.32 20.61
N SER A 169 -3.41 -20.30 19.91
CA SER A 169 -3.20 -20.12 18.46
C SER A 169 -2.63 -18.74 18.10
N TYR A 170 -2.66 -17.75 18.99
CA TYR A 170 -2.09 -16.41 18.71
C TYR A 170 -0.63 -16.50 18.24
N SER A 171 0.13 -17.48 18.72
CA SER A 171 1.55 -17.68 18.34
C SER A 171 1.76 -18.22 16.94
N LYS A 172 0.68 -18.49 16.20
CA LYS A 172 0.71 -18.86 14.77
C LYS A 172 0.26 -17.70 13.88
N VAL A 173 -0.09 -16.55 14.47
CA VAL A 173 -0.55 -15.37 13.75
C VAL A 173 0.63 -14.51 13.32
N ARG A 174 0.51 -13.92 12.14
CA ARG A 174 1.42 -12.94 11.56
C ARG A 174 0.60 -11.77 11.03
N VAL A 175 1.19 -10.59 11.07
CA VAL A 175 0.54 -9.34 10.63
C VAL A 175 1.18 -8.89 9.32
N PHE A 176 0.34 -8.45 8.40
CA PHE A 176 0.73 -8.01 7.07
C PHE A 176 0.11 -6.64 6.78
N TYR A 177 0.79 -5.87 5.95
CA TYR A 177 0.22 -4.73 5.27
C TYR A 177 0.03 -5.08 3.80
N CYS A 178 -1.18 -4.89 3.29
CA CYS A 178 -1.56 -5.22 1.92
C CYS A 178 -1.86 -3.95 1.12
N GLU A 179 -1.35 -3.89 -0.10
CA GLU A 179 -1.58 -2.81 -1.07
C GLU A 179 -1.44 -3.39 -2.47
N ASP A 180 -2.32 -3.00 -3.40
CA ASP A 180 -2.27 -3.36 -4.82
C ASP A 180 -2.06 -4.87 -5.11
N ASN A 181 -2.76 -5.73 -4.35
CA ASN A 181 -2.68 -7.21 -4.41
C ASN A 181 -1.45 -7.87 -3.76
N GLU A 182 -0.56 -7.11 -3.13
CA GLU A 182 0.62 -7.64 -2.46
C GLU A 182 0.56 -7.38 -0.95
N CYS A 183 0.72 -8.44 -0.17
CA CYS A 183 0.81 -8.37 1.28
C CYS A 183 2.26 -8.56 1.74
N ASN A 184 2.79 -7.54 2.37
CA ASN A 184 4.13 -7.52 2.96
C ASN A 184 4.03 -7.75 4.46
N ILE A 185 4.92 -8.58 5.01
CA ILE A 185 4.96 -8.82 6.45
C ILE A 185 5.28 -7.52 7.19
N SER A 186 4.55 -7.27 8.27
CA SER A 186 4.74 -6.10 9.12
C SER A 186 4.86 -6.50 10.58
N THR A 187 5.21 -5.53 11.43
CA THR A 187 5.24 -5.68 12.88
C THR A 187 4.09 -4.92 13.51
N GLY A 188 3.57 -5.39 14.63
CA GLY A 188 2.34 -4.87 15.16
C GLY A 188 1.82 -5.59 16.39
N TYR A 189 0.52 -5.56 16.55
CA TYR A 189 -0.23 -6.10 17.67
C TYR A 189 -1.56 -6.65 17.19
N ILE A 190 -2.02 -7.71 17.82
CA ILE A 190 -3.38 -8.23 17.67
C ILE A 190 -4.08 -8.24 19.02
N LYS A 191 -5.36 -7.87 19.02
CA LYS A 191 -6.31 -8.16 20.09
C LYS A 191 -6.76 -9.61 19.92
N TYR A 192 -6.93 -10.36 21.00
CA TYR A 192 -7.52 -11.69 20.95
C TYR A 192 -8.29 -11.99 22.24
N LYS A 193 -9.28 -12.88 22.17
CA LYS A 193 -10.06 -13.29 23.34
C LYS A 193 -9.40 -14.46 24.05
N GLU A 194 -9.40 -14.40 25.38
CA GLU A 194 -9.04 -15.50 26.27
C GLU A 194 -10.30 -15.92 27.04
N GLU A 195 -10.94 -17.00 26.59
CA GLU A 195 -12.25 -17.41 27.08
C GLU A 195 -12.22 -17.82 28.55
N ALA A 196 -11.14 -18.48 29.00
CA ALA A 196 -10.96 -18.91 30.40
C ALA A 196 -11.07 -17.76 31.42
N LYS A 197 -10.80 -16.52 31.01
CA LYS A 197 -10.93 -15.32 31.85
C LYS A 197 -11.98 -14.34 31.35
N ASN A 198 -12.69 -14.69 30.27
CA ASN A 198 -13.68 -13.86 29.58
C ASN A 198 -13.19 -12.42 29.37
N GLN A 199 -11.98 -12.28 28.84
CA GLN A 199 -11.34 -10.98 28.61
C GLN A 199 -10.59 -10.98 27.28
N TYR A 200 -10.39 -9.79 26.71
CA TYR A 200 -9.47 -9.61 25.61
C TYR A 200 -8.06 -9.31 26.11
N ARG A 201 -7.08 -9.73 25.34
CA ARG A 201 -5.66 -9.49 25.55
C ARG A 201 -5.02 -9.01 24.25
N VAL A 202 -3.76 -8.59 24.36
CA VAL A 202 -2.94 -8.14 23.23
C VAL A 202 -1.73 -9.07 23.09
N ALA A 203 -1.42 -9.46 21.86
CA ALA A 203 -0.16 -10.11 21.51
C ALA A 203 0.64 -9.18 20.59
N LYS A 204 1.97 -9.18 20.74
CA LYS A 204 2.88 -8.40 19.88
C LYS A 204 3.42 -9.28 18.77
N CYS A 205 3.32 -8.82 17.55
CA CYS A 205 3.79 -9.52 16.36
C CYS A 205 5.04 -8.81 15.84
N ASP A 206 6.18 -9.49 15.87
CA ASP A 206 7.40 -9.01 15.21
C ASP A 206 7.41 -9.49 13.74
N PHE A 207 8.54 -9.44 13.02
CA PHE A 207 8.66 -9.92 11.63
C PHE A 207 8.46 -11.44 11.45
N GLY A 208 7.99 -12.12 12.49
CA GLY A 208 7.62 -13.52 12.47
C GLY A 208 6.24 -13.65 13.10
N TYR A 209 6.13 -14.53 14.10
CA TYR A 209 4.88 -14.81 14.77
C TYR A 209 4.60 -13.89 15.95
N CYS A 210 3.33 -13.81 16.36
CA CYS A 210 2.95 -13.09 17.56
C CYS A 210 3.43 -13.78 18.84
N THR A 211 3.83 -12.97 19.81
CA THR A 211 4.26 -13.38 21.13
C THR A 211 3.35 -12.76 22.18
N TYR A 212 3.14 -13.49 23.27
CA TYR A 212 2.29 -13.04 24.36
C TYR A 212 2.88 -11.78 25.02
N MET A 213 2.06 -10.74 25.15
CA MET A 213 2.37 -9.63 26.05
C MET A 213 1.66 -9.84 27.39
N TYR A 214 2.39 -9.58 28.47
CA TYR A 214 1.79 -9.52 29.81
C TYR A 214 0.66 -8.49 29.83
N LEU A 215 -0.41 -8.81 30.56
CA LEU A 215 -1.47 -7.86 30.93
C LEU A 215 -0.81 -6.61 31.51
N THR A 216 -0.78 -5.57 30.70
CA THR A 216 -0.39 -4.23 31.10
C THR A 216 -1.67 -3.42 31.07
N ILE A 217 -1.94 -2.69 32.14
CA ILE A 217 -3.07 -1.77 32.21
C ILE A 217 -2.47 -0.38 32.18
N GLY A 218 -2.78 0.37 31.13
CA GLY A 218 -2.22 1.71 30.93
C GLY A 218 -0.81 1.69 30.34
N CYS A 219 -0.36 2.88 29.98
CA CYS A 219 0.91 3.05 29.33
C CYS A 219 2.09 3.01 30.31
N ASN A 220 2.85 1.92 30.24
CA ASN A 220 4.09 1.74 30.96
C ASN A 220 5.25 1.52 30.00
N SER A 221 6.48 1.49 30.52
CA SER A 221 7.71 1.33 29.73
C SER A 221 7.79 0.03 28.92
N ASN A 222 6.92 -0.94 29.18
CA ASN A 222 7.04 -2.31 28.68
C ASN A 222 5.99 -2.66 27.61
N ALA A 223 4.99 -1.79 27.37
CA ALA A 223 3.95 -2.05 26.38
C ALA A 223 3.49 -0.77 25.68
N ASN A 224 3.55 -0.80 24.35
CA ASN A 224 3.03 0.29 23.50
C ASN A 224 1.54 0.13 23.20
N VAL A 225 0.93 -1.02 23.51
CA VAL A 225 -0.50 -1.29 23.27
C VAL A 225 -1.05 -2.11 24.42
N TYR A 226 -2.25 -1.77 24.87
CA TYR A 226 -2.97 -2.55 25.87
C TYR A 226 -4.47 -2.60 25.58
N TYR A 227 -5.17 -3.51 26.26
CA TYR A 227 -6.63 -3.63 26.18
C TYR A 227 -7.25 -3.43 27.56
N ASN A 228 -8.29 -2.59 27.63
CA ASN A 228 -9.12 -2.39 28.83
C ASN A 228 -10.61 -2.40 28.46
N ASP A 229 -11.23 -1.23 28.28
CA ASP A 229 -12.57 -1.01 27.72
C ASP A 229 -12.53 -0.73 26.21
N GLY A 230 -11.47 -1.18 25.57
CA GLY A 230 -11.08 -0.87 24.20
C GLY A 230 -9.59 -1.10 24.01
N LEU A 231 -9.13 -1.03 22.77
CA LEU A 231 -7.72 -1.11 22.43
C LEU A 231 -7.11 0.29 22.54
N TYR A 232 -5.99 0.41 23.25
CA TYR A 232 -5.28 1.67 23.46
C TYR A 232 -3.86 1.56 22.95
N PHE A 233 -3.40 2.62 22.27
CA PHE A 233 -2.02 2.77 21.83
C PHE A 233 -1.33 3.84 22.69
N CYS A 234 -0.21 3.44 23.29
CA CYS A 234 0.69 4.30 24.04
C CYS A 234 1.74 4.86 23.10
N TYR A 235 1.75 6.18 22.94
CA TYR A 235 2.66 6.84 22.02
C TYR A 235 3.40 7.98 22.72
N ASN A 236 4.59 8.25 22.21
CA ASN A 236 5.38 9.40 22.59
C ASN A 236 5.23 10.47 21.51
N ASN A 237 4.63 11.60 21.87
CA ASN A 237 4.47 12.78 20.99
C ASN A 237 5.62 13.79 21.11
N GLY A 238 6.65 13.51 21.91
CA GLY A 238 7.85 14.36 22.04
C GLY A 238 7.84 15.27 23.25
N LYS A 239 6.78 15.22 24.07
CA LYS A 239 6.73 15.89 25.38
C LYS A 239 7.53 15.07 26.40
N MET A 240 8.22 15.75 27.31
CA MET A 240 9.19 15.14 28.25
C MET A 240 8.61 14.09 29.22
N ASN A 241 7.29 13.90 29.26
CA ASN A 241 6.63 12.88 30.08
C ASN A 241 6.10 11.77 29.18
N PHE A 242 6.60 10.57 29.44
CA PHE A 242 6.31 9.36 28.69
C PHE A 242 4.85 8.97 28.81
N ASN A 243 4.25 8.77 27.63
CA ASN A 243 3.06 7.99 27.35
C ASN A 243 1.70 8.72 27.43
N ASP A 244 1.43 9.51 26.41
CA ASP A 244 0.03 9.77 26.04
C ASP A 244 -0.59 8.48 25.49
N GLU A 245 -1.90 8.36 25.62
CA GLU A 245 -2.66 7.21 25.15
C GLU A 245 -3.74 7.64 24.16
N LYS A 246 -3.88 6.87 23.08
CA LYS A 246 -4.94 7.04 22.10
C LYS A 246 -5.81 5.79 22.11
N LYS A 247 -7.10 5.96 22.42
CA LYS A 247 -8.09 4.91 22.21
C LYS A 247 -8.23 4.68 20.70
N ILE A 248 -8.11 3.43 20.28
CA ILE A 248 -8.38 3.03 18.91
C ILE A 248 -9.90 2.92 18.76
N GLU A 249 -10.45 3.67 17.82
CA GLU A 249 -11.89 3.64 17.54
C GLU A 249 -12.24 2.52 16.57
N GLU A 250 -13.35 1.85 16.80
CA GLU A 250 -13.91 0.84 15.89
C GLU A 250 -14.67 1.50 14.73
N ASN A 251 -14.85 0.76 13.64
CA ASN A 251 -15.49 1.16 12.38
C ASN A 251 -14.72 2.22 11.58
N ARG A 252 -13.41 2.34 11.80
CA ARG A 252 -12.53 3.18 10.98
C ARG A 252 -11.07 2.75 11.12
N VAL A 253 -10.28 3.07 10.11
CA VAL A 253 -8.82 3.00 10.20
C VAL A 253 -8.32 4.13 11.10
N ASN A 254 -7.49 3.80 12.09
CA ASN A 254 -6.84 4.80 12.95
C ASN A 254 -5.36 4.90 12.59
N TYR A 255 -4.88 6.13 12.45
CA TYR A 255 -3.47 6.45 12.25
C TYR A 255 -2.85 6.95 13.56
N VAL A 256 -1.72 6.38 13.97
CA VAL A 256 -1.02 6.73 15.20
C VAL A 256 0.45 6.98 14.90
N PHE A 257 0.93 8.18 15.21
CA PHE A 257 2.32 8.57 15.04
C PHE A 257 3.06 8.39 16.37
N ASN A 258 4.13 7.60 16.36
CA ASN A 258 4.93 7.36 17.55
C ASN A 258 6.40 7.70 17.29
N ILE A 259 7.00 8.49 18.17
CA ILE A 259 8.40 8.89 18.01
C ILE A 259 9.34 7.68 17.92
N THR A 260 10.26 7.77 16.95
CA THR A 260 11.37 6.83 16.84
C THR A 260 12.39 7.09 17.96
N ALA A 261 12.88 6.04 18.62
CA ALA A 261 13.77 6.15 19.78
C ALA A 261 15.08 6.95 19.53
N SER A 262 15.41 7.26 18.27
CA SER A 262 16.62 7.97 17.84
C SER A 262 16.44 9.48 17.66
N SER A 263 15.23 10.04 17.63
CA SER A 263 15.04 11.49 17.40
C SER A 263 13.67 12.00 17.85
N GLN A 264 13.58 13.24 18.32
CA GLN A 264 12.28 13.92 18.53
C GLN A 264 11.62 14.40 17.22
N THR A 265 12.21 14.09 16.06
CA THR A 265 11.80 14.63 14.76
C THR A 265 11.13 13.61 13.86
N TYR A 266 11.44 12.32 14.03
CA TYR A 266 10.93 11.25 13.18
C TYR A 266 9.97 10.34 13.93
N PHE A 267 8.90 9.96 13.25
CA PHE A 267 7.80 9.16 13.78
C PHE A 267 7.63 7.90 12.94
N ASN A 268 7.29 6.80 13.60
CA ASN A 268 6.73 5.62 12.97
C ASN A 268 5.23 5.82 12.80
N LEU A 269 4.69 5.44 11.64
CA LEU A 269 3.25 5.39 11.42
C LEU A 269 2.70 4.00 11.75
N TYR A 270 1.78 3.94 12.70
CA TYR A 270 0.96 2.77 12.97
C TYR A 270 -0.44 2.97 12.40
N MET A 271 -1.02 1.90 11.86
CA MET A 271 -2.34 1.86 11.28
C MET A 271 -3.13 0.69 11.86
N THR A 272 -4.44 0.83 11.94
CA THR A 272 -5.34 -0.24 12.42
C THR A 272 -6.19 -0.81 11.30
N ASP A 273 -6.68 -2.03 11.48
CA ASP A 273 -7.86 -2.45 10.73
C ASP A 273 -9.10 -1.67 11.20
N GLU A 274 -10.16 -1.71 10.40
CA GLU A 274 -11.42 -0.99 10.71
C GLU A 274 -12.09 -1.50 11.98
N ASN A 275 -11.84 -2.74 12.40
CA ASN A 275 -12.50 -3.37 13.54
C ASN A 275 -11.69 -3.27 14.85
N ALA A 276 -10.58 -2.52 14.83
CA ALA A 276 -9.68 -2.36 15.96
C ALA A 276 -9.27 -3.71 16.60
N ASN A 277 -8.98 -4.69 15.74
CA ASN A 277 -8.44 -5.99 16.11
C ASN A 277 -6.92 -6.04 15.92
N ILE A 278 -6.39 -5.26 14.97
CA ILE A 278 -5.01 -5.31 14.53
C ILE A 278 -4.45 -3.89 14.51
N ILE A 279 -3.23 -3.71 15.00
CA ILE A 279 -2.44 -2.49 14.82
C ILE A 279 -1.13 -2.93 14.18
N ALA A 280 -0.76 -2.36 13.03
CA ALA A 280 0.53 -2.65 12.40
C ALA A 280 1.28 -1.39 12.04
N LEU A 281 2.59 -1.54 11.90
CA LEU A 281 3.43 -0.52 11.31
C LEU A 281 3.06 -0.39 9.83
N SER A 282 2.62 0.80 9.43
CA SER A 282 2.35 1.09 8.02
C SER A 282 3.65 1.05 7.25
N ILE A 283 3.64 0.56 6.02
CA ILE A 283 4.74 0.73 5.07
C ILE A 283 4.44 1.80 4.02
N GLN A 284 3.23 2.37 4.03
CA GLN A 284 2.75 3.36 3.06
C GLN A 284 3.41 4.73 3.24
N GLY A 285 3.74 5.38 2.13
CA GLY A 285 4.10 6.80 2.13
C GLY A 285 2.87 7.71 2.24
N GLY A 286 3.07 9.02 2.12
CA GLY A 286 1.97 9.97 1.92
C GLY A 286 1.96 11.15 2.90
N ASN A 287 0.92 11.96 2.80
CA ASN A 287 0.62 13.09 3.67
C ASN A 287 -0.58 12.75 4.56
N TYR A 288 -0.44 13.02 5.85
CA TYR A 288 -1.45 12.70 6.85
C TYR A 288 -1.66 13.91 7.76
N TYR A 289 -2.92 14.12 8.14
CA TYR A 289 -3.25 15.14 9.13
C TYR A 289 -2.98 14.62 10.55
N TYR A 290 -2.32 15.43 11.37
CA TYR A 290 -2.00 15.10 12.76
C TYR A 290 -2.38 16.26 13.69
N ASP A 291 -3.23 15.97 14.68
CA ASP A 291 -3.68 16.95 15.68
C ASP A 291 -3.28 16.55 17.12
N GLY A 292 -2.13 15.88 17.28
CA GLY A 292 -1.70 15.39 18.59
C GLY A 292 -1.06 16.45 19.51
N ASP A 293 -0.82 17.66 18.99
CA ASP A 293 -0.14 18.74 19.73
C ASP A 293 -1.00 20.02 19.90
N ASN A 294 -2.32 19.94 19.71
CA ASN A 294 -3.28 21.06 19.68
C ASN A 294 -3.10 22.03 18.51
N TYR A 295 -2.22 21.70 17.57
CA TYR A 295 -2.05 22.37 16.31
C TYR A 295 -2.16 21.30 15.23
N GLY A 296 -2.97 21.57 14.21
CA GLY A 296 -3.04 20.69 13.06
C GLY A 296 -1.72 20.75 12.30
N ASP A 297 -1.03 19.63 12.22
CA ASP A 297 0.22 19.47 11.48
C ASP A 297 -0.02 18.56 10.27
N ARG A 298 0.81 18.75 9.24
CA ARG A 298 0.99 17.77 8.17
C ARG A 298 2.17 16.87 8.49
N MET A 299 1.90 15.57 8.60
CA MET A 299 2.90 14.51 8.66
C MET A 299 3.16 14.00 7.24
N PHE A 300 4.41 14.09 6.78
CA PHE A 300 4.83 13.44 5.55
C PHE A 300 5.57 12.15 5.89
N CYS A 301 5.09 11.04 5.36
CA CYS A 301 5.62 9.70 5.56
C CYS A 301 6.32 9.20 4.29
N ARG A 302 7.52 8.63 4.48
CA ARG A 302 8.25 7.95 3.41
C ARG A 302 8.00 6.45 3.49
N GLU A 303 7.65 5.86 2.35
CA GLU A 303 7.46 4.42 2.20
C GLU A 303 8.74 3.66 2.58
N SER A 304 8.58 2.57 3.32
CA SER A 304 9.72 1.73 3.74
C SER A 304 9.25 0.34 4.13
N LYS A 305 9.98 -0.68 3.64
CA LYS A 305 9.71 -2.10 3.92
C LYS A 305 9.74 -2.48 5.39
N ASN A 306 10.40 -1.67 6.22
CA ASN A 306 10.52 -1.91 7.66
C ASN A 306 9.61 -0.99 8.48
N GLY A 307 8.65 -0.34 7.81
CA GLY A 307 7.79 0.67 8.39
C GLY A 307 8.12 2.08 7.92
N SER A 308 7.07 2.85 7.70
CA SER A 308 7.15 4.24 7.25
C SER A 308 7.73 5.15 8.30
N ILE A 309 8.62 6.03 7.85
CA ILE A 309 9.22 7.07 8.67
C ILE A 309 8.60 8.40 8.27
N CYS A 310 8.02 9.07 9.24
CA CYS A 310 7.27 10.31 9.05
C CYS A 310 7.96 11.48 9.74
N GLU A 311 7.79 12.66 9.18
CA GLU A 311 8.29 13.92 9.70
C GLU A 311 7.23 15.02 9.55
N LYS A 312 7.24 16.00 10.46
CA LYS A 312 6.41 17.21 10.32
C LYS A 312 7.01 18.10 9.24
N ILE A 313 6.25 18.46 8.21
CA ILE A 313 6.73 19.36 7.16
C ILE A 313 5.86 20.60 7.04
N SER A 314 6.50 21.76 7.18
CA SER A 314 5.86 23.08 7.25
C SER A 314 5.78 23.81 5.89
N LYS A 315 5.43 23.13 4.81
CA LYS A 315 5.27 23.78 3.49
C LYS A 315 3.80 24.14 3.23
N PRO A 316 3.49 25.37 2.78
CA PRO A 316 2.11 25.77 2.48
C PRO A 316 1.52 25.11 1.23
N GLY A 317 0.18 25.09 1.19
CA GLY A 317 -0.65 24.63 0.08
C GLY A 317 -1.54 23.44 0.44
N TYR A 318 -2.09 22.80 -0.58
CA TYR A 318 -3.02 21.68 -0.44
C TYR A 318 -2.34 20.34 -0.73
N TYR A 319 -2.56 19.37 0.15
CA TYR A 319 -2.03 18.02 0.06
C TYR A 319 -3.17 17.01 0.14
N PHE A 320 -3.00 15.90 -0.55
CA PHE A 320 -3.91 14.77 -0.43
C PHE A 320 -3.82 14.23 1.01
N ASN A 321 -4.95 13.87 1.62
CA ASN A 321 -4.93 13.26 2.95
C ASN A 321 -5.01 11.74 2.80
N ASP A 322 -3.86 11.08 2.79
CA ASP A 322 -3.77 9.62 2.68
C ASP A 322 -4.38 8.90 3.90
N GLY A 323 -4.67 9.64 4.97
CA GLY A 323 -5.41 9.16 6.14
C GLY A 323 -6.94 9.32 6.07
N SER A 324 -7.49 9.83 4.96
CA SER A 324 -8.93 10.04 4.78
C SER A 324 -9.55 8.99 3.87
N LEU A 325 -10.74 8.50 4.22
CA LEU A 325 -11.57 7.68 3.32
C LEU A 325 -12.24 8.52 2.22
N GLU A 326 -12.37 9.82 2.44
CA GLU A 326 -12.97 10.77 1.50
C GLU A 326 -11.86 11.53 0.79
N SER A 327 -11.79 11.43 -0.54
CA SER A 327 -10.72 12.02 -1.34
C SER A 327 -10.76 13.55 -1.38
N ASN A 328 -11.93 14.16 -1.15
CA ASN A 328 -12.11 15.61 -1.07
C ASN A 328 -11.69 16.25 0.25
N LYS A 329 -11.31 15.48 1.26
CA LYS A 329 -10.77 16.01 2.53
C LYS A 329 -9.28 16.25 2.40
N LEU A 330 -8.90 17.36 1.79
CA LEU A 330 -7.49 17.74 1.60
C LEU A 330 -6.91 18.36 2.88
N ILE A 331 -5.60 18.24 3.05
CA ILE A 331 -4.85 18.96 4.09
C ILE A 331 -4.42 20.30 3.51
N TYR A 332 -4.94 21.40 4.03
CA TYR A 332 -4.47 22.74 3.70
C TYR A 332 -3.53 23.26 4.78
N CYS A 333 -2.36 23.76 4.39
CA CYS A 333 -1.44 24.44 5.29
C CYS A 333 -1.19 25.87 4.82
N ASP A 334 -1.31 26.85 5.72
CA ASP A 334 -1.13 28.27 5.41
C ASP A 334 0.35 28.70 5.25
N GLY A 335 1.27 27.96 5.88
CA GLY A 335 2.71 28.24 5.86
C GLY A 335 3.11 29.44 6.71
N GLU A 336 2.21 29.99 7.52
CA GLU A 336 2.54 31.07 8.45
C GLU A 336 3.27 30.48 9.66
N VAL A 337 4.58 30.72 9.71
CA VAL A 337 5.40 30.40 10.88
C VAL A 337 5.38 31.60 11.80
N ASN A 338 4.59 31.54 12.88
CA ASN A 338 4.66 32.54 13.94
C ASN A 338 5.93 32.33 14.79
N ASP A 339 6.46 33.41 15.38
CA ASP A 339 7.75 33.48 16.10
C ASP A 339 7.98 32.41 17.20
N TYR A 340 6.99 31.57 17.51
CA TYR A 340 7.08 30.49 18.50
C TYR A 340 6.37 29.15 18.17
N GLN A 341 5.75 28.91 17.00
CA GLN A 341 5.13 27.60 16.74
C GLN A 341 4.72 27.34 15.28
N TYR A 342 4.61 26.04 15.00
CA TYR A 342 4.40 25.28 13.76
C TYR A 342 3.35 25.83 12.77
N ASN A 343 3.41 25.33 11.53
CA ASN A 343 2.36 25.59 10.51
C ASN A 343 0.99 25.21 11.06
N ASN A 344 -0.01 26.04 10.78
CA ASN A 344 -1.39 25.66 11.03
C ASN A 344 -1.93 24.97 9.77
N CYS A 345 -2.07 23.65 9.86
CA CYS A 345 -2.74 22.85 8.86
C CYS A 345 -4.16 22.51 9.34
N GLU A 346 -5.08 22.37 8.40
CA GLU A 346 -6.47 21.98 8.66
C GLU A 346 -6.99 21.10 7.54
N ILE A 347 -8.04 20.32 7.84
CA ILE A 347 -8.77 19.58 6.82
C ILE A 347 -9.74 20.53 6.12
N GLN A 348 -9.61 20.63 4.80
CA GLN A 348 -10.52 21.38 3.93
C GLN A 348 -11.26 20.39 3.03
N GLU A 349 -12.59 20.39 3.14
CA GLU A 349 -13.46 19.62 2.25
C GLU A 349 -13.72 20.42 0.98
N VAL A 350 -13.36 19.86 -0.17
CA VAL A 350 -13.41 20.58 -1.46
C VAL A 350 -14.16 19.80 -2.54
N ASP A 351 -15.28 20.36 -3.00
CA ASP A 351 -16.07 19.67 -4.03
C ASP A 351 -15.41 19.76 -5.42
N ASN A 352 -14.85 20.93 -5.75
CA ASN A 352 -14.50 21.29 -7.11
C ASN A 352 -13.30 22.26 -7.15
N GLY A 353 -12.32 21.98 -8.00
CA GLY A 353 -11.18 22.87 -8.21
C GLY A 353 -9.90 22.17 -8.61
N ILE A 354 -8.85 22.96 -8.79
CA ILE A 354 -7.49 22.46 -8.97
C ILE A 354 -6.60 23.08 -7.90
N PHE A 355 -5.91 22.24 -7.14
CA PHE A 355 -5.12 22.61 -5.96
C PHE A 355 -3.67 22.20 -6.13
N ARG A 356 -2.75 22.96 -5.52
CA ARG A 356 -1.31 22.69 -5.55
C ARG A 356 -0.69 22.94 -4.18
N ASN A 357 0.56 22.52 -4.04
CA ASN A 357 1.38 22.85 -2.90
C ASN A 357 2.72 23.50 -3.28
N SER A 358 3.53 23.78 -2.26
CA SER A 358 4.87 24.37 -2.41
C SER A 358 6.01 23.39 -2.07
N ASP A 359 5.68 22.16 -1.70
CA ASP A 359 6.64 21.14 -1.29
C ASP A 359 7.11 20.31 -2.49
N ASN A 360 6.17 19.90 -3.33
CA ASN A 360 6.39 19.09 -4.51
C ASN A 360 5.63 19.67 -5.73
N SER A 361 5.64 18.93 -6.84
CA SER A 361 4.96 19.35 -8.08
C SER A 361 3.60 18.70 -8.27
N ASP A 362 3.04 18.07 -7.23
CA ASP A 362 1.77 17.38 -7.32
C ASP A 362 0.65 18.41 -7.40
N VAL A 363 -0.33 18.10 -8.23
CA VAL A 363 -1.53 18.90 -8.45
C VAL A 363 -2.72 18.00 -8.24
N ILE A 364 -3.66 18.46 -7.43
CA ILE A 364 -4.86 17.72 -7.07
C ILE A 364 -6.01 18.35 -7.83
N GLU A 365 -6.70 17.56 -8.64
CA GLU A 365 -7.91 17.95 -9.35
C GLU A 365 -9.11 17.32 -8.65
N CYS A 366 -10.12 18.12 -8.32
CA CYS A 366 -11.35 17.70 -7.68
C CYS A 366 -12.54 18.04 -8.57
N THR A 367 -13.41 17.06 -8.79
CA THR A 367 -14.68 17.21 -9.49
C THR A 367 -15.75 16.49 -8.69
N ASP A 368 -16.82 17.19 -8.32
CA ASP A 368 -17.96 16.62 -7.59
C ASP A 368 -17.56 15.79 -6.34
N SER A 369 -16.62 16.31 -5.55
CA SER A 369 -16.05 15.69 -4.34
C SER A 369 -15.17 14.47 -4.57
N GLU A 370 -14.82 14.16 -5.81
CA GLU A 370 -13.81 13.16 -6.13
C GLU A 370 -12.51 13.85 -6.51
N CYS A 371 -11.47 13.69 -5.70
CA CYS A 371 -10.15 14.27 -5.94
C CYS A 371 -9.11 13.23 -6.32
N GLN A 372 -8.18 13.62 -7.19
CA GLN A 372 -7.05 12.80 -7.60
C GLN A 372 -5.82 13.65 -7.91
N VAL A 373 -4.63 13.07 -7.77
CA VAL A 373 -3.39 13.68 -8.26
C VAL A 373 -3.34 13.50 -9.79
N VAL A 374 -3.09 14.59 -10.53
CA VAL A 374 -3.12 14.58 -11.99
C VAL A 374 -1.74 14.74 -12.64
N ASP A 375 -1.54 13.99 -13.73
CA ASP A 375 -0.39 14.16 -14.60
C ASP A 375 -0.47 15.48 -15.38
N LEU A 376 0.64 16.22 -15.37
CA LEU A 376 0.67 17.56 -15.93
C LEU A 376 1.29 17.59 -17.33
N GLY A 377 0.58 18.21 -18.26
CA GLY A 377 1.15 18.65 -19.53
C GLY A 377 2.25 19.70 -19.34
N SER A 378 3.07 19.90 -20.38
CA SER A 378 4.21 20.85 -20.33
C SER A 378 3.97 22.17 -21.06
N GLN A 379 2.84 22.30 -21.75
CA GLN A 379 2.49 23.45 -22.59
C GLN A 379 1.01 23.77 -22.48
N CYS A 380 0.65 25.03 -22.67
CA CYS A 380 -0.74 25.44 -22.76
C CYS A 380 -1.25 25.25 -24.19
N ILE A 381 -2.25 24.38 -24.33
CA ILE A 381 -2.97 24.05 -25.55
C ILE A 381 -4.48 24.14 -25.26
N ASP A 382 -5.30 23.96 -26.29
CA ASP A 382 -6.76 24.05 -26.13
C ASP A 382 -7.31 23.05 -25.11
N ASP A 383 -6.75 21.83 -25.06
CA ASP A 383 -7.22 20.74 -24.19
C ASP A 383 -6.98 21.01 -22.69
N ASN A 384 -5.99 21.84 -22.34
CA ASN A 384 -5.66 22.17 -20.95
C ASN A 384 -5.77 23.68 -20.65
N LYS A 385 -6.57 24.39 -21.44
CA LYS A 385 -6.95 25.77 -21.11
C LYS A 385 -7.57 25.82 -19.72
N TRP A 386 -7.20 26.83 -18.93
CA TRP A 386 -7.64 26.98 -17.55
C TRP A 386 -7.21 25.84 -16.60
N ARG A 387 -6.22 25.02 -16.96
CA ARG A 387 -5.61 24.01 -16.07
C ARG A 387 -4.18 24.37 -15.66
N ILE A 388 -3.59 23.58 -14.77
CA ILE A 388 -2.17 23.69 -14.38
C ILE A 388 -1.29 22.88 -15.34
N ILE A 389 -0.08 23.36 -15.59
CA ILE A 389 0.97 22.70 -16.35
C ILE A 389 2.30 22.75 -15.59
N LYS A 390 3.19 21.82 -15.89
CA LYS A 390 4.57 21.80 -15.37
C LYS A 390 5.54 22.25 -16.44
N ASN A 391 6.22 23.38 -16.21
CA ASN A 391 7.19 23.89 -17.18
C ASN A 391 8.37 22.93 -17.31
N SER A 392 8.56 22.32 -18.49
CA SER A 392 9.61 21.30 -18.69
C SER A 392 11.05 21.81 -18.54
N LYS A 393 11.28 23.13 -18.59
CA LYS A 393 12.63 23.71 -18.44
C LYS A 393 12.97 24.08 -17.00
N THR A 394 11.99 24.59 -16.25
CA THR A 394 12.22 25.09 -14.88
C THR A 394 11.64 24.16 -13.80
N ASN A 395 10.82 23.19 -14.18
CA ASN A 395 9.98 22.37 -13.30
C ASN A 395 8.96 23.16 -12.47
N ASP A 396 8.74 24.44 -12.77
CA ASP A 396 7.75 25.26 -12.06
C ASP A 396 6.32 24.98 -12.54
N LEU A 397 5.37 25.02 -11.61
CA LEU A 397 3.94 24.97 -11.90
C LEU A 397 3.42 26.33 -12.39
N LYS A 398 2.71 26.31 -13.51
CA LYS A 398 2.02 27.47 -14.10
C LYS A 398 0.59 27.10 -14.43
N TYR A 399 -0.30 28.08 -14.54
CA TYR A 399 -1.65 27.83 -15.06
C TYR A 399 -1.81 28.42 -16.47
N CYS A 400 -2.61 27.75 -17.27
CA CYS A 400 -2.98 28.18 -18.61
C CYS A 400 -4.18 29.11 -18.52
N ARG A 401 -4.10 30.28 -19.16
CA ARG A 401 -5.24 31.19 -19.26
C ARG A 401 -5.45 31.64 -20.70
N VAL A 402 -6.69 31.94 -21.03
CA VAL A 402 -7.09 32.48 -22.32
C VAL A 402 -7.29 33.98 -22.15
N ASP A 403 -6.64 34.77 -23.00
CA ASP A 403 -6.97 36.19 -23.16
C ASP A 403 -7.85 36.34 -24.40
N TYR A 404 -9.11 36.66 -24.14
CA TYR A 404 -10.07 36.99 -25.17
C TYR A 404 -9.68 38.37 -25.71
N GLY A 405 -9.26 38.44 -26.97
CA GLY A 405 -8.80 39.68 -27.60
C GLY A 405 -9.76 40.86 -27.33
N LYS A 406 -9.20 42.09 -27.33
CA LYS A 406 -9.94 43.33 -27.04
C LYS A 406 -11.05 43.69 -28.03
N ASP A 407 -11.20 42.94 -29.12
CA ASP A 407 -12.20 43.21 -30.14
C ASP A 407 -13.39 42.27 -29.97
N GLU A 408 -14.52 42.82 -29.51
CA GLU A 408 -15.82 42.12 -29.46
C GLU A 408 -16.38 41.83 -30.88
N THR A 409 -15.63 42.17 -31.93
CA THR A 409 -15.97 41.92 -33.33
C THR A 409 -15.12 40.78 -33.91
N ASN A 410 -15.57 39.55 -33.70
CA ASN A 410 -15.46 38.39 -34.60
C ASN A 410 -14.10 37.96 -35.20
N ASN A 411 -12.95 38.44 -34.73
CA ASN A 411 -11.65 37.88 -35.15
C ASN A 411 -11.00 37.08 -34.00
N SER A 412 -11.00 35.77 -34.22
CA SER A 412 -10.70 34.64 -33.34
C SER A 412 -9.21 34.47 -32.96
N ASP A 413 -8.57 35.50 -32.42
CA ASP A 413 -7.21 35.38 -31.89
C ASP A 413 -7.22 35.18 -30.36
N ASP A 414 -8.01 34.22 -29.88
CA ASP A 414 -7.92 33.78 -28.48
C ASP A 414 -6.52 33.22 -28.26
N LYS A 415 -5.73 33.89 -27.42
CA LYS A 415 -4.36 33.47 -27.12
C LYS A 415 -4.31 32.76 -25.80
N ILE A 416 -3.84 31.52 -25.82
CA ILE A 416 -3.55 30.73 -24.63
C ILE A 416 -2.10 30.95 -24.23
N TYR A 417 -1.87 31.23 -22.95
CA TYR A 417 -0.52 31.36 -22.42
C TYR A 417 -0.44 30.87 -20.99
N SER A 418 0.78 30.47 -20.62
CA SER A 418 1.12 30.06 -19.26
C SER A 418 1.43 31.29 -18.41
N THR A 419 0.88 31.32 -17.20
CA THR A 419 1.08 32.41 -16.23
C THR A 419 1.49 31.83 -14.88
N SER A 420 2.37 32.51 -14.16
CA SER A 420 2.71 32.16 -12.78
C SER A 420 1.55 32.45 -11.83
N PHE A 421 1.45 31.67 -10.77
CA PHE A 421 0.48 31.88 -9.70
C PHE A 421 0.68 33.26 -9.05
N PRO A 422 -0.41 34.00 -8.78
CA PRO A 422 -0.30 35.34 -8.21
C PRO A 422 -0.15 35.29 -6.69
N ASP A 423 0.56 36.26 -6.12
CA ASP A 423 0.65 36.42 -4.65
C ASP A 423 -0.67 36.92 -4.03
N ASN A 424 -1.51 37.57 -4.85
CA ASN A 424 -2.83 38.06 -4.46
C ASN A 424 -3.91 37.40 -5.32
N ILE A 425 -5.10 37.21 -4.75
CA ILE A 425 -6.25 36.63 -5.43
C ILE A 425 -6.57 37.41 -6.72
N LYS A 426 -6.74 36.70 -7.83
CA LYS A 426 -7.20 37.23 -9.12
C LYS A 426 -8.47 36.51 -9.56
N TYR A 427 -9.27 37.21 -10.36
CA TYR A 427 -10.49 36.65 -10.94
C TYR A 427 -10.41 36.76 -12.46
N TYR A 428 -10.74 35.67 -13.15
CA TYR A 428 -10.79 35.62 -14.61
C TYR A 428 -12.16 35.17 -15.09
N LYS A 429 -12.70 35.90 -16.07
CA LYS A 429 -13.97 35.59 -16.73
C LYS A 429 -13.73 34.59 -17.85
N ILE A 430 -14.34 33.41 -17.77
CA ILE A 430 -14.37 32.41 -18.85
C ILE A 430 -15.70 32.57 -19.58
N LYS A 431 -15.64 32.84 -20.90
CA LYS A 431 -16.82 33.02 -21.76
C LYS A 431 -17.22 31.71 -22.43
N ASN A 432 -18.43 31.69 -22.98
CA ASN A 432 -18.99 30.61 -23.79
C ASN A 432 -19.14 29.29 -23.02
N ILE A 433 -19.54 29.39 -21.74
CA ILE A 433 -19.72 28.25 -20.84
C ILE A 433 -21.21 28.10 -20.52
N ASN A 434 -21.70 26.87 -20.35
CA ASN A 434 -23.01 26.63 -19.77
C ASN A 434 -22.88 26.67 -18.25
N ALA A 435 -23.20 27.81 -17.63
CA ALA A 435 -22.97 28.01 -16.19
C ALA A 435 -23.81 27.07 -15.32
N LYS A 436 -24.95 26.57 -15.84
CA LYS A 436 -25.85 25.67 -15.12
C LYS A 436 -25.33 24.24 -15.01
N THR A 437 -24.62 23.76 -16.02
CA THR A 437 -24.14 22.35 -16.08
C THR A 437 -22.64 22.21 -15.91
N SER A 438 -21.89 23.31 -15.84
CA SER A 438 -20.44 23.27 -15.65
C SER A 438 -20.07 23.41 -14.17
N SER A 439 -19.11 22.62 -13.71
CA SER A 439 -18.44 22.70 -12.41
C SER A 439 -16.94 22.70 -12.67
N TYR A 440 -16.23 23.80 -12.40
CA TYR A 440 -14.78 23.84 -12.70
C TYR A 440 -14.05 22.77 -11.88
N PRO A 441 -13.27 21.87 -12.50
CA PRO A 441 -12.63 21.98 -13.82
C PRO A 441 -13.41 21.45 -15.04
N GLU A 442 -14.52 20.74 -14.85
CA GLU A 442 -15.41 20.28 -15.92
C GLU A 442 -16.30 21.40 -16.48
N MET A 443 -15.96 21.82 -17.70
CA MET A 443 -16.61 22.95 -18.36
C MET A 443 -17.25 22.55 -19.68
N PHE A 444 -18.55 22.80 -19.80
CA PHE A 444 -19.32 22.56 -21.02
C PHE A 444 -19.58 23.87 -21.76
N SER A 445 -19.53 23.84 -23.09
CA SER A 445 -19.82 25.02 -23.90
C SER A 445 -21.26 25.49 -23.75
N GLY A 446 -21.46 26.81 -23.73
CA GLY A 446 -22.78 27.44 -23.59
C GLY A 446 -22.73 28.93 -23.90
N GLY A 447 -23.78 29.67 -23.55
CA GLY A 447 -23.88 31.11 -23.79
C GLY A 447 -23.49 32.00 -22.60
N ASP A 448 -23.23 31.40 -21.44
CA ASP A 448 -22.96 32.12 -20.19
C ASP A 448 -21.45 32.31 -19.98
N TYR A 449 -21.11 32.83 -18.80
CA TYR A 449 -19.75 32.91 -18.31
C TYR A 449 -19.65 32.41 -16.87
N ILE A 450 -18.45 31.99 -16.48
CA ILE A 450 -18.10 31.73 -15.08
C ILE A 450 -16.91 32.58 -14.68
N LEU A 451 -16.74 32.82 -13.37
CA LEU A 451 -15.56 33.46 -12.81
C LEU A 451 -14.69 32.42 -12.10
N ILE A 452 -13.43 32.30 -12.53
CA ILE A 452 -12.42 31.51 -11.83
C ILE A 452 -11.64 32.43 -10.91
N LYS A 453 -11.65 32.10 -9.63
CA LYS A 453 -10.75 32.61 -8.59
C LYS A 453 -9.43 31.86 -8.69
N VAL A 454 -8.34 32.61 -8.81
CA VAL A 454 -6.97 32.08 -8.80
C VAL A 454 -6.26 32.72 -7.64
N ASP A 455 -5.83 31.92 -6.68
CA ASP A 455 -4.96 32.35 -5.59
C ASP A 455 -3.59 31.64 -5.70
N GLN A 456 -2.79 31.69 -4.64
CA GLN A 456 -1.43 31.14 -4.65
C GLN A 456 -1.40 29.61 -4.77
N TYR A 457 -2.45 28.92 -4.30
CA TYR A 457 -2.48 27.47 -4.16
C TYR A 457 -3.70 26.77 -4.79
N SER A 458 -4.64 27.53 -5.36
CA SER A 458 -5.86 26.98 -5.95
C SER A 458 -6.38 27.77 -7.16
N LEU A 459 -7.07 27.04 -8.03
CA LEU A 459 -7.98 27.55 -9.06
C LEU A 459 -9.37 27.00 -8.73
N THR A 460 -10.33 27.88 -8.48
CA THR A 460 -11.69 27.49 -8.06
C THR A 460 -12.74 28.38 -8.73
N ARG A 461 -13.98 27.90 -8.85
CA ARG A 461 -15.10 28.74 -9.32
C ARG A 461 -15.55 29.67 -8.18
N TYR A 462 -15.73 30.96 -8.47
CA TYR A 462 -16.18 31.95 -7.48
C TYR A 462 -17.71 32.16 -7.46
N LEU A 463 -18.35 32.21 -8.63
CA LEU A 463 -19.79 32.52 -8.77
C LEU A 463 -20.44 31.63 -9.83
N THR A 464 -21.73 31.34 -9.62
CA THR A 464 -22.64 30.72 -10.58
C THR A 464 -23.30 31.72 -11.50
#